data_AF-C9WLV9-F1
#
_entry.id   AF-C9WLV9-F1
#
_cell.length_a   1.000
_cell.length_b   1.000
_cell.length_c   1.000
_cell.angle_alpha   90.00
_cell.angle_beta   90.00
_cell.angle_gamma   90.00
#
_symmetry.space_group_name_H-M   'P 1'
#
loop_
_entity.id
_entity.type
_entity.pdbx_description
1 polymer ?
#
loop_
_entity_poly.entity_id
_entity_poly.type
_entity_poly.pdbx_seq_one_letter_code
_entity_poly.pdbx_strand_id
1 'polypeptide(L)'
;ACHMAYHPSLLPAASWQALMAGLSDHFGEDASLDPEAADRIETWLTGNAAGAADTLPSHVFAATASTAPFTVTATPFWRSRHGDIPDAVFSRTRVRRRSNCVACHADAESGLFSPFSIHVPKE
;
A
#
# COMPACT_ATOMS: atom_id res chain seq x y z
N ALA A 1 6.69 10.49 -10.02
CA ALA A 1 5.95 9.32 -9.51
C ALA A 1 6.92 8.18 -9.23
N CYS A 2 6.85 7.54 -8.05
CA CYS A 2 7.92 6.68 -7.50
C CYS A 2 7.50 5.21 -7.26
N HIS A 3 6.21 4.93 -7.24
CA HIS A 3 5.61 3.59 -7.06
C HIS A 3 4.22 3.57 -7.72
N MET A 4 3.59 2.39 -7.77
CA MET A 4 2.20 2.26 -8.23
C MET A 4 1.22 3.03 -7.32
N ALA A 5 0.06 3.42 -7.83
CA ALA A 5 -1.00 3.95 -6.99
C ALA A 5 -1.59 2.83 -6.10
N TYR A 6 -1.42 2.93 -4.78
CA TYR A 6 -2.00 1.98 -3.85
C TYR A 6 -3.51 2.22 -3.73
N HIS A 7 -4.29 1.13 -3.76
CA HIS A 7 -5.75 1.23 -3.63
C HIS A 7 -6.14 1.81 -2.26
N PRO A 8 -7.12 2.73 -2.17
CA PRO A 8 -7.48 3.41 -0.92
C PRO A 8 -7.89 2.46 0.22
N SER A 9 -8.49 1.31 -0.12
CA SER A 9 -8.90 0.31 0.90
C SER A 9 -7.76 -0.43 1.60
N LEU A 10 -6.49 -0.13 1.28
CA LEU A 10 -5.33 -0.79 1.88
C LEU A 10 -4.87 -0.16 3.21
N LEU A 11 -5.44 0.99 3.59
CA LEU A 11 -5.20 1.66 4.87
C LEU A 11 -6.48 2.36 5.36
N PRO A 12 -6.69 2.50 6.68
CA PRO A 12 -7.80 3.27 7.22
C PRO A 12 -7.59 4.78 7.03
N ALA A 13 -8.67 5.55 7.10
CA ALA A 13 -8.64 6.99 6.80
C ALA A 13 -7.58 7.76 7.60
N ALA A 14 -7.45 7.48 8.91
CA ALA A 14 -6.46 8.12 9.77
C ALA A 14 -5.01 7.90 9.30
N SER A 15 -4.72 6.77 8.67
CA SER A 15 -3.39 6.47 8.13
C SER A 15 -3.12 7.24 6.83
N TRP A 16 -4.13 7.39 5.97
CA TRP A 16 -4.02 8.24 4.78
C TRP A 16 -3.83 9.71 5.16
N GLN A 17 -4.58 10.22 6.14
CA GLN A 17 -4.43 11.59 6.65
C GLN A 17 -3.01 11.84 7.19
N ALA A 18 -2.50 10.91 8.01
CA ALA A 18 -1.14 11.00 8.53
C ALA A 18 -0.07 11.01 7.42
N LEU A 19 -0.27 10.21 6.35
CA LEU A 19 0.64 10.16 5.21
C LEU A 19 0.59 11.47 4.39
N MET A 20 -0.61 11.99 4.12
CA MET A 20 -0.82 13.21 3.33
C MET A 20 -0.33 14.47 4.06
N ALA A 21 -0.40 14.50 5.38
CA ALA A 21 0.16 15.58 6.19
C ALA A 21 1.70 15.62 6.17
N GLY A 22 2.36 14.51 5.83
CA GLY A 22 3.81 14.33 5.87
C GLY A 22 4.49 14.17 4.51
N LEU A 23 3.89 14.68 3.42
CA LEU A 23 4.39 14.43 2.05
C LEU A 23 5.83 14.92 1.80
N SER A 24 6.31 15.94 2.51
CA SER A 24 7.71 16.40 2.39
C SER A 24 8.74 15.42 2.99
N ASP A 25 8.29 14.46 3.80
CA ASP A 25 9.09 13.34 4.33
C ASP A 25 8.35 12.01 4.05
N HIS A 26 8.17 11.73 2.77
CA HIS A 26 7.46 10.55 2.29
C HIS A 26 8.44 9.37 2.12
N PHE A 27 8.79 8.74 3.24
CA PHE A 27 9.75 7.61 3.28
C PHE A 27 11.16 7.99 2.77
N GLY A 28 11.63 9.18 3.13
CA GLY A 28 12.94 9.70 2.73
C GLY A 28 12.97 10.40 1.37
N GLU A 29 11.82 10.59 0.73
CA GLU A 29 11.65 11.36 -0.50
C GLU A 29 10.68 12.52 -0.26
N ASP A 30 10.83 13.61 -1.02
CA ASP A 30 9.85 14.71 -1.04
C ASP A 30 8.77 14.42 -2.09
N ALA A 31 7.55 14.12 -1.62
CA ALA A 31 6.37 13.89 -2.42
C ALA A 31 5.36 15.05 -2.31
N SER A 32 5.81 16.25 -1.92
CA SER A 32 4.96 17.43 -1.78
C SER A 32 4.20 17.73 -3.07
N LEU A 33 2.95 18.15 -2.92
CA LEU A 33 2.05 18.48 -4.00
C LEU A 33 1.53 19.90 -3.82
N ASP A 34 1.00 20.48 -4.90
CA ASP A 34 0.18 21.68 -4.79
C ASP A 34 -0.99 21.46 -3.81
N PRO A 35 -1.33 22.43 -2.94
CA PRO A 35 -2.36 22.26 -1.92
C PRO A 35 -3.72 21.79 -2.45
N GLU A 36 -4.14 22.25 -3.64
CA GLU A 36 -5.42 21.86 -4.23
C GLU A 36 -5.40 20.38 -4.68
N ALA A 37 -4.26 19.93 -5.20
CA ALA A 37 -4.07 18.53 -5.56
C ALA A 37 -4.00 17.63 -4.31
N ALA A 38 -3.29 18.06 -3.27
CA ALA A 38 -3.19 17.34 -2.01
C ALA A 38 -4.57 17.14 -1.36
N ASP A 39 -5.38 18.20 -1.26
CA ASP A 39 -6.72 18.15 -0.68
C ASP A 39 -7.67 17.20 -1.43
N ARG A 40 -7.66 17.25 -2.77
CA ARG A 40 -8.45 16.32 -3.59
C ARG A 40 -8.03 14.86 -3.39
N ILE A 41 -6.73 14.59 -3.34
CA ILE A 41 -6.20 13.24 -3.15
C ILE A 41 -6.53 12.74 -1.75
N GLU A 42 -6.35 13.55 -0.71
CA GLU A 42 -6.68 13.19 0.67
C GLU A 42 -8.18 12.89 0.81
N THR A 43 -9.04 13.75 0.26
CA THR A 43 -10.50 13.54 0.24
C THR A 43 -10.87 12.22 -0.44
N TRP A 44 -10.27 11.92 -1.60
CA TRP A 44 -10.52 10.68 -2.31
C TRP A 44 -10.04 9.44 -1.52
N LEU A 45 -8.82 9.49 -0.95
CA LEU A 45 -8.25 8.40 -0.18
C LEU A 45 -9.08 8.10 1.07
N THR A 46 -9.45 9.13 1.82
CA THR A 46 -10.20 8.99 3.08
C THR A 46 -11.63 8.53 2.85
N GLY A 47 -12.31 9.03 1.81
CA GLY A 47 -13.67 8.61 1.46
C GLY A 47 -13.77 7.15 0.98
N ASN A 48 -12.67 6.57 0.50
CA ASN A 48 -12.61 5.20 0.00
C ASN A 48 -11.69 4.29 0.86
N ALA A 49 -11.34 4.73 2.06
CA ALA A 49 -10.38 4.05 2.92
C ALA A 49 -10.86 2.68 3.41
N ALA A 50 -9.96 1.91 4.01
CA ALA A 50 -10.34 0.70 4.74
C ALA A 50 -11.39 1.03 5.82
N GLY A 51 -12.46 0.25 5.86
CA GLY A 51 -13.65 0.49 6.69
C GLY A 51 -14.75 1.34 6.03
N ALA A 52 -14.51 1.96 4.87
CA ALA A 52 -15.51 2.82 4.20
C ALA A 52 -16.53 2.02 3.36
N ALA A 53 -16.18 0.80 2.93
CA ALA A 53 -17.05 -0.07 2.16
C ALA A 53 -17.14 -1.48 2.77
N ASP A 54 -18.26 -2.17 2.55
CA ASP A 54 -18.46 -3.56 2.98
C ASP A 54 -17.83 -4.54 1.98
N THR A 55 -16.50 -4.61 2.00
CA THR A 55 -15.73 -5.52 1.15
C THR A 55 -14.64 -6.20 1.97
N LEU A 56 -14.25 -7.42 1.59
CA LEU A 56 -13.21 -8.16 2.29
C LEU A 56 -11.91 -7.34 2.46
N PRO A 57 -11.34 -6.69 1.41
CA PRO A 57 -10.14 -5.88 1.57
C PRO A 57 -10.31 -4.73 2.58
N SER A 58 -11.43 -4.01 2.49
CA SER A 58 -11.76 -2.89 3.38
C SER A 58 -11.79 -3.30 4.86
N HIS A 59 -12.29 -4.51 5.17
CA HIS A 59 -12.31 -5.03 6.53
C HIS A 59 -10.94 -5.50 7.02
N VAL A 60 -10.22 -6.28 6.21
CA VAL A 60 -8.96 -6.89 6.65
C VAL A 60 -7.80 -5.89 6.77
N PHE A 61 -7.86 -4.77 6.03
CA PHE A 61 -6.88 -3.69 6.10
C PHE A 61 -7.28 -2.54 7.04
N ALA A 62 -8.43 -2.64 7.73
CA ALA A 62 -8.82 -1.62 8.72
C ALA A 62 -7.85 -1.57 9.93
N ALA A 63 -7.15 -2.67 10.21
CA ALA A 63 -6.14 -2.75 11.25
C ALA A 63 -4.73 -2.45 10.71
N THR A 64 -3.99 -1.58 11.40
CA THR A 64 -2.61 -1.20 11.06
C THR A 64 -1.64 -1.57 12.18
N ALA A 65 -0.33 -1.48 11.90
CA ALA A 65 0.70 -1.62 12.93
C ALA A 65 0.88 -0.27 13.66
N SER A 66 0.83 -0.29 14.99
CA SER A 66 0.98 0.92 15.81
C SER A 66 2.29 1.68 15.56
N THR A 67 3.38 0.96 15.27
CA THR A 67 4.71 1.53 15.01
C THR A 67 4.90 2.01 13.57
N ALA A 68 3.99 1.67 12.65
CA ALA A 68 4.07 2.01 11.24
C ALA A 68 2.66 2.19 10.66
N PRO A 69 1.91 3.22 11.12
CA PRO A 69 0.47 3.32 10.93
C PRO A 69 0.07 3.42 9.45
N PHE A 70 0.89 4.07 8.63
CA PHE A 70 0.63 4.26 7.20
C PHE A 70 1.47 3.36 6.27
N THR A 71 2.09 2.29 6.82
CA THR A 71 2.88 1.36 6.01
C THR A 71 2.07 0.10 5.71
N VAL A 72 1.56 -0.04 4.48
CA VAL A 72 0.74 -1.19 4.05
C VAL A 72 1.42 -2.53 4.33
N THR A 73 2.71 -2.65 4.05
CA THR A 73 3.48 -3.89 4.26
C THR A 73 3.72 -4.24 5.73
N ALA A 74 3.47 -3.31 6.65
CA ALA A 74 3.52 -3.55 8.09
C ALA A 74 2.17 -4.01 8.67
N THR A 75 1.07 -3.89 7.92
CA THR A 75 -0.26 -4.29 8.40
C THR A 75 -0.29 -5.78 8.78
N PRO A 76 -1.11 -6.18 9.79
CA PRO A 76 -1.21 -7.58 10.19
C PRO A 76 -1.64 -8.50 9.03
N PHE A 77 -2.61 -8.07 8.23
CA PHE A 77 -3.09 -8.85 7.10
C PHE A 77 -2.00 -9.06 6.03
N TRP A 78 -1.28 -8.00 5.65
CA TRP A 78 -0.20 -8.14 4.66
C TRP A 78 0.88 -9.11 5.15
N ARG A 79 1.32 -8.96 6.41
CA ARG A 79 2.33 -9.84 7.02
C ARG A 79 1.85 -11.29 7.13
N SER A 80 0.59 -11.51 7.45
CA SER A 80 0.02 -12.86 7.49
C SER A 80 0.01 -13.51 6.10
N ARG A 81 -0.32 -12.77 5.03
CA ARG A 81 -0.39 -13.32 3.67
C ARG A 81 0.96 -13.49 2.98
N HIS A 82 1.96 -12.73 3.39
CA HIS A 82 3.31 -12.76 2.81
C HIS A 82 4.36 -13.35 3.75
N GLY A 83 3.98 -13.82 4.94
CA GLY A 83 4.89 -14.26 6.00
C GLY A 83 5.73 -15.49 5.65
N ASP A 84 5.21 -16.35 4.77
CA ASP A 84 5.91 -17.56 4.31
C ASP A 84 6.88 -17.28 3.15
N ILE A 85 6.95 -16.04 2.65
CA ILE A 85 7.85 -15.66 1.55
C ILE A 85 9.22 -15.31 2.15
N PRO A 86 10.31 -16.01 1.76
CA PRO A 86 11.64 -15.72 2.27
C PRO A 86 12.12 -14.30 1.96
N ASP A 87 12.82 -13.66 2.91
CA ASP A 87 13.39 -12.31 2.76
C ASP A 87 14.26 -12.13 1.51
N ALA A 88 14.96 -13.20 1.10
CA ALA A 88 15.77 -13.22 -0.10
C ALA A 88 14.95 -12.93 -1.37
N VAL A 89 13.66 -13.31 -1.41
CA VAL A 89 12.76 -13.00 -2.54
C VAL A 89 12.55 -11.50 -2.66
N PHE A 90 12.35 -10.79 -1.54
CA PHE A 90 12.15 -9.35 -1.56
C PHE A 90 13.43 -8.58 -1.89
N SER A 91 14.59 -9.19 -1.70
CA SER A 91 15.90 -8.61 -2.02
C SER A 91 16.33 -8.84 -3.48
N ARG A 92 15.57 -9.63 -4.25
CA ARG A 92 15.80 -9.86 -5.69
C ARG A 92 15.83 -8.55 -6.47
N THR A 93 16.62 -8.51 -7.53
CA THR A 93 16.83 -7.32 -8.36
C THR A 93 15.53 -6.83 -8.99
N ARG A 94 14.62 -7.74 -9.40
CA ARG A 94 13.32 -7.34 -9.98
C ARG A 94 12.28 -6.98 -8.92
N VAL A 95 12.42 -7.45 -7.69
CA VAL A 95 11.47 -7.17 -6.60
C VAL A 95 11.88 -5.91 -5.82
N ARG A 96 13.16 -5.83 -5.42
CA ARG A 96 13.84 -4.77 -4.65
C ARG A 96 13.31 -4.55 -3.23
N ARG A 97 12.00 -4.54 -3.06
CA ARG A 97 11.32 -4.14 -1.83
C ARG A 97 9.91 -4.71 -1.78
N ARG A 98 9.43 -4.98 -0.57
CA ARG A 98 8.06 -5.46 -0.30
C ARG A 98 6.96 -4.55 -0.83
N SER A 99 7.23 -3.25 -0.92
CA SER A 99 6.28 -2.25 -1.43
C SER A 99 6.10 -2.28 -2.96
N ASN A 100 6.93 -3.03 -3.70
CA ASN A 100 6.83 -3.15 -5.15
C ASN A 100 5.83 -4.24 -5.55
N CYS A 101 4.54 -4.02 -5.29
CA CYS A 101 3.51 -5.06 -5.46
C CYS A 101 3.43 -5.57 -6.91
N VAL A 102 3.58 -4.68 -7.90
CA VAL A 102 3.56 -5.01 -9.34
C VAL A 102 4.67 -5.96 -9.78
N ALA A 103 5.75 -6.10 -8.99
CA ALA A 103 6.81 -7.05 -9.30
C ALA A 103 6.34 -8.50 -9.23
N CYS A 104 5.34 -8.79 -8.38
CA CYS A 104 4.79 -10.14 -8.21
C CYS A 104 3.33 -10.23 -8.67
N HIS A 105 2.53 -9.18 -8.47
CA HIS A 105 1.11 -9.16 -8.79
C HIS A 105 0.87 -8.38 -10.08
N ALA A 106 0.71 -9.08 -11.20
CA ALA A 106 0.55 -8.45 -12.52
C ALA A 106 -0.72 -7.58 -12.64
N ASP A 107 -1.70 -7.81 -11.77
CA ASP A 107 -2.98 -7.11 -11.71
C ASP A 107 -3.07 -6.11 -10.54
N ALA A 108 -1.97 -5.80 -9.86
CA ALA A 108 -1.99 -4.95 -8.66
C ALA A 108 -2.63 -3.57 -8.90
N GLU A 109 -2.38 -2.95 -10.06
CA GLU A 109 -2.92 -1.63 -10.41
C GLU A 109 -4.45 -1.63 -10.58
N SER A 110 -5.04 -2.79 -10.87
CA SER A 110 -6.51 -2.95 -10.92
C SER A 110 -7.14 -3.12 -9.53
N GLY A 111 -6.31 -3.34 -8.49
CA GLY A 111 -6.77 -3.64 -7.13
C GLY A 111 -7.23 -5.08 -6.90
N LEU A 112 -7.13 -5.97 -7.90
CA LEU A 112 -7.66 -7.34 -7.81
C LEU A 112 -6.80 -8.29 -6.97
N PHE A 113 -5.47 -8.24 -7.14
CA PHE A 113 -4.50 -9.12 -6.47
C PHE A 113 -4.86 -10.62 -6.57
N SER A 114 -5.30 -11.07 -7.75
CA SER A 114 -5.73 -12.46 -7.95
C SER A 114 -4.57 -13.44 -7.74
N PRO A 115 -4.78 -14.56 -7.04
CA PRO A 115 -3.77 -15.62 -6.94
C PRO A 115 -3.29 -16.14 -8.30
N PHE A 116 -4.15 -16.08 -9.32
CA PHE A 116 -3.83 -16.51 -10.69
C PHE A 116 -2.95 -15.52 -11.45
N SER A 117 -2.83 -14.29 -10.95
CA SER A 117 -2.01 -13.22 -11.53
C SER A 117 -0.64 -13.09 -10.85
N ILE A 118 -0.34 -13.96 -9.86
CA ILE A 118 0.91 -13.92 -9.10
C ILE A 118 2.03 -14.61 -9.88
N HIS A 119 3.08 -13.85 -10.18
CA HIS A 119 4.29 -14.31 -10.85
C HIS A 119 5.51 -13.82 -10.07
N VAL A 120 6.05 -14.65 -9.18
CA VAL A 120 7.23 -14.27 -8.39
C VAL A 120 8.48 -14.33 -9.29
N PRO A 121 9.19 -13.20 -9.52
CA PRO A 121 10.38 -13.19 -10.36
C PRO A 121 11.48 -14.05 -9.77
N LYS A 122 12.21 -14.80 -10.61
CA LYS A 122 13.31 -15.68 -10.18
C LYS A 122 14.57 -14.91 -9.74
N GLU A 123 14.77 -13.70 -10.25
CA GLU A 123 15.95 -12.84 -10.06
C GLU A 123 15.57 -11.38 -9.78
#